data_AF-A0A6C0H2R6-F1
#
_entry.id   AF-A0A6C0H2R6-F1
#
_cell.length_a   1.000
_cell.length_b   1.000
_cell.length_c   1.000
_cell.angle_alpha   90.00
_cell.angle_beta   90.00
_cell.angle_gamma   90.00
#
_symmetry.space_group_name_H-M   'P 1'
#
loop_
_entity.id
_entity.type
_entity.pdbx_description
1 polymer ?
#
loop_
_entity_poly.entity_id
_entity_poly.type
_entity_poly.pdbx_seq_one_letter_code
_entity_poly.pdbx_strand_id
1 'polypeptide(L)'
;MGKKSKKVKNTTTTTKDPNDLFNNPMVTAAMEALSEEDKQKYKMIGEHLYGRINFEDEQVLNNMPPCMAEAIAYIETTLQAGLHPSMLDVNERLLLEDNYGIEWYKNWGYVKEDLDDIVTLNPVFKNSEM
;
A
#
# COMPACT_ATOMS: atom_id res chain seq x y z
N MET A 1 -42.82 45.22 -13.77
CA MET A 1 -41.92 44.31 -13.01
C MET A 1 -40.88 43.74 -13.96
N GLY A 2 -39.64 44.23 -13.93
CA GLY A 2 -38.56 43.72 -14.78
C GLY A 2 -37.29 43.63 -13.94
N LYS A 3 -36.99 42.44 -13.39
CA LYS A 3 -35.79 42.20 -12.60
C LYS A 3 -34.61 42.03 -13.55
N LYS A 4 -33.70 43.01 -13.58
CA LYS A 4 -32.41 42.91 -14.28
C LYS A 4 -31.48 42.00 -13.45
N SER A 5 -31.15 40.83 -13.98
CA SER A 5 -30.12 39.95 -13.42
C SER A 5 -28.73 40.58 -13.62
N LYS A 6 -28.08 40.97 -12.50
CA LYS A 6 -26.67 41.34 -12.49
C LYS A 6 -25.84 40.07 -12.66
N LYS A 7 -25.13 39.99 -13.79
CA LYS A 7 -24.12 38.97 -14.10
C LYS A 7 -22.89 39.25 -13.21
N VAL A 8 -22.72 38.45 -12.15
CA VAL A 8 -21.50 38.50 -11.32
C VAL A 8 -20.38 37.83 -12.12
N LYS A 9 -19.37 38.62 -12.48
CA LYS A 9 -18.13 38.13 -13.10
C LYS A 9 -17.23 37.65 -11.96
N ASN A 10 -17.00 36.34 -11.85
CA ASN A 10 -15.96 35.80 -10.97
C ASN A 10 -14.61 36.03 -11.63
N THR A 11 -13.94 37.11 -11.25
CA THR A 11 -12.52 37.33 -11.49
C THR A 11 -11.76 36.73 -10.30
N THR A 12 -11.26 35.50 -10.46
CA THR A 12 -10.36 34.87 -9.48
C THR A 12 -8.99 35.49 -9.62
N THR A 13 -8.78 36.63 -8.97
CA THR A 13 -7.44 37.14 -8.67
C THR A 13 -6.86 36.24 -7.59
N THR A 14 -5.96 35.33 -7.98
CA THR A 14 -5.17 34.49 -7.07
C THR A 14 -4.20 35.37 -6.30
N THR A 15 -4.67 36.00 -5.23
CA THR A 15 -3.80 36.53 -4.18
C THR A 15 -3.13 35.33 -3.51
N LYS A 16 -1.82 35.15 -3.74
CA LYS A 16 -0.99 34.18 -3.02
C LYS A 16 -1.11 34.47 -1.53
N ASP A 17 -1.95 33.71 -0.84
CA ASP A 17 -2.07 33.80 0.60
C ASP A 17 -0.75 33.28 1.19
N PRO A 18 -0.01 34.09 1.97
CA PRO A 18 1.24 33.66 2.57
C PRO A 18 1.07 32.48 3.56
N ASN A 19 -0.16 32.11 3.91
CA ASN A 19 -0.48 30.94 4.73
C ASN A 19 -1.01 29.73 3.93
N ASP A 20 -0.94 29.77 2.61
CA ASP A 20 -1.31 28.61 1.79
C ASP A 20 -0.24 27.52 1.91
N LEU A 21 -0.53 26.53 2.75
CA LEU A 21 0.34 25.40 3.07
C LEU A 21 0.73 24.59 1.82
N PHE A 22 -0.10 24.61 0.78
CA PHE A 22 0.07 23.80 -0.42
C PHE A 22 0.65 24.59 -1.60
N ASN A 23 0.67 25.92 -1.51
CA ASN A 23 1.20 26.80 -2.55
C ASN A 23 2.34 27.68 -2.00
N ASN A 24 3.24 27.05 -1.24
CA ASN A 24 4.36 27.70 -0.59
C ASN A 24 5.59 27.73 -1.52
N PRO A 25 6.16 28.92 -1.80
CA PRO A 25 7.35 29.04 -2.65
C PRO A 25 8.57 28.24 -2.16
N MET A 26 8.69 27.94 -0.86
CA MET A 26 9.74 27.04 -0.34
C MET A 26 9.56 25.60 -0.82
N VAL A 27 8.33 25.10 -0.89
CA VAL A 27 8.04 23.72 -1.32
C VAL A 27 8.33 23.55 -2.80
N THR A 28 7.96 24.55 -3.62
CA THR A 28 8.28 24.56 -5.06
C THR A 28 9.79 24.57 -5.29
N ALA A 29 10.54 25.44 -4.59
CA ALA A 29 11.98 25.50 -4.71
C ALA A 29 12.67 24.19 -4.28
N ALA A 30 12.17 23.54 -3.21
CA ALA A 30 12.67 22.24 -2.77
C ALA A 30 12.42 21.14 -3.82
N MET A 31 11.24 21.12 -4.44
CA MET A 31 10.93 20.16 -5.52
C MET A 31 11.77 20.40 -6.77
N GLU A 32 12.03 21.65 -7.14
CA GLU A 32 12.88 21.99 -8.30
C GLU A 32 14.36 21.63 -8.07
N ALA A 33 14.82 21.64 -6.82
CA ALA A 33 16.19 21.26 -6.45
C ALA A 33 16.44 19.74 -6.47
N LEU A 34 15.39 18.92 -6.51
CA LEU A 34 15.50 17.46 -6.57
C LEU A 34 15.82 16.98 -7.99
N SER A 35 16.59 15.90 -8.08
CA SER A 35 16.78 15.16 -9.33
C SER A 35 15.48 14.49 -9.78
N GLU A 36 15.36 14.11 -11.06
CA GLU A 36 14.16 13.42 -11.54
C GLU A 36 13.97 12.03 -10.90
N GLU A 37 15.07 11.34 -10.57
CA GLU A 37 15.01 10.06 -9.83
C GLU A 37 14.47 10.27 -8.41
N ASP A 38 14.93 11.31 -7.71
CA ASP A 38 14.45 11.60 -6.36
C ASP A 38 12.98 12.01 -6.38
N LYS A 39 12.54 12.81 -7.36
CA LYS A 39 11.12 13.16 -7.54
C LYS A 39 10.26 11.92 -7.71
N GLN A 40 10.69 10.97 -8.52
CA GLN A 40 9.98 9.70 -8.72
C GLN A 40 9.93 8.89 -7.43
N LYS A 41 11.05 8.79 -6.70
CA LYS A 41 11.12 8.10 -5.41
C LYS A 41 10.18 8.74 -4.37
N TYR A 42 10.19 10.06 -4.25
CA TYR A 42 9.26 10.78 -3.36
C TYR A 42 7.80 10.55 -3.74
N LYS A 43 7.50 10.53 -5.04
CA LYS A 43 6.16 10.22 -5.55
C LYS A 43 5.73 8.81 -5.18
N MET A 44 6.58 7.80 -5.39
CA MET A 44 6.30 6.42 -5.02
C MET A 44 6.07 6.26 -3.50
N ILE A 45 6.88 6.93 -2.68
CA ILE A 45 6.71 6.93 -1.22
C ILE A 45 5.36 7.55 -0.84
N GLY A 46 5.00 8.68 -1.44
CA GLY A 46 3.71 9.34 -1.21
C GLY A 46 2.52 8.46 -1.63
N GLU A 47 2.59 7.82 -2.80
CA GLU A 47 1.57 6.89 -3.29
C GLU A 47 1.45 5.65 -2.41
N HIS A 48 2.57 5.11 -1.91
CA HIS A 48 2.57 3.99 -0.99
C HIS A 48 1.92 4.35 0.36
N LEU A 49 2.18 5.57 0.87
CA LEU A 49 1.66 6.03 2.16
C LEU A 49 0.18 6.44 2.10
N TYR A 50 -0.21 7.17 1.05
CA TYR A 50 -1.50 7.86 1.01
C TYR A 50 -2.41 7.41 -0.15
N GLY A 51 -1.87 6.70 -1.15
CA GLY A 51 -2.64 6.30 -2.34
C GLY A 51 -3.77 5.31 -2.06
N ARG A 52 -3.79 4.72 -0.87
CA ARG A 52 -4.85 3.80 -0.40
C ARG A 52 -5.80 4.44 0.60
N ILE A 53 -5.73 5.75 0.82
CA ILE A 53 -6.61 6.46 1.76
C ILE A 53 -7.60 7.31 0.96
N ASN A 54 -8.90 7.01 1.10
CA ASN A 54 -9.94 7.90 0.60
C ASN A 54 -10.32 8.89 1.71
N PHE A 55 -9.89 10.14 1.57
CA PHE A 55 -10.13 11.20 2.55
C PHE A 55 -11.56 11.76 2.50
N GLU A 56 -12.33 11.50 1.43
CA GLU A 56 -13.73 11.96 1.35
C GLU A 56 -14.69 11.07 2.15
N ASP A 57 -14.41 9.76 2.20
CA ASP A 57 -15.29 8.76 2.84
C ASP A 57 -14.74 8.23 4.19
N GLU A 58 -13.59 8.72 4.66
CA GLU A 58 -12.83 8.16 5.80
C GLU A 58 -12.56 6.65 5.67
N GLN A 59 -12.58 6.11 4.44
CA GLN A 59 -12.36 4.70 4.18
C GLN A 59 -10.95 4.49 3.63
N VAL A 60 -10.19 3.64 4.32
CA VAL A 60 -8.91 3.14 3.82
C VAL A 60 -9.22 2.08 2.78
N LEU A 61 -9.02 2.43 1.50
CA LEU A 61 -9.51 1.71 0.33
C LEU A 61 -8.94 0.30 0.16
N ASN A 62 -7.82 -0.05 0.81
CA ASN A 62 -7.26 -1.42 0.87
C ASN A 62 -5.96 -1.44 1.69
N ASN A 63 -6.02 -1.20 3.01
CA ASN A 63 -4.94 -1.65 3.88
C ASN A 63 -5.54 -2.55 4.94
N MET A 64 -5.01 -3.76 4.99
CA MET A 64 -5.07 -4.57 6.19
C MET A 64 -4.63 -3.69 7.38
N PRO A 65 -5.32 -3.75 8.54
CA PRO A 65 -4.90 -3.01 9.72
C PRO A 65 -3.40 -3.22 9.98
N PRO A 66 -2.65 -2.22 10.49
CA PRO A 66 -1.20 -2.35 10.67
C PRO A 66 -0.78 -3.61 11.42
N CYS A 67 -1.56 -4.04 12.41
CA CYS A 67 -1.35 -5.29 13.14
C CYS A 67 -1.42 -6.56 12.27
N MET A 68 -2.24 -6.53 11.21
CA MET A 68 -2.45 -7.65 10.30
C MET A 68 -1.34 -7.72 9.25
N ALA A 69 -0.82 -6.57 8.81
CA ALA A 69 0.38 -6.51 7.97
C ALA A 69 1.63 -7.01 8.71
N GLU A 70 1.79 -6.66 9.98
CA GLU A 70 2.86 -7.19 10.84
C GLU A 70 2.74 -8.69 11.06
N ALA A 71 1.51 -9.19 11.27
CA ALA A 71 1.25 -10.63 11.41
C ALA A 71 1.64 -11.40 10.14
N ILE A 72 1.29 -10.89 8.96
CA ILE A 72 1.70 -11.51 7.69
C ILE A 72 3.21 -11.50 7.54
N ALA A 73 3.87 -10.36 7.78
CA ALA A 73 5.33 -10.27 7.69
C ALA A 73 6.01 -11.27 8.66
N TYR A 74 5.46 -11.44 9.86
CA TYR A 74 5.95 -12.45 10.80
C TYR A 74 5.82 -13.87 10.24
N ILE A 75 4.64 -14.24 9.74
CA ILE A 75 4.39 -15.57 9.16
C ILE A 75 5.34 -15.82 7.96
N GLU A 76 5.53 -14.83 7.09
CA GLU A 76 6.48 -14.94 5.97
C GLU A 76 7.90 -15.21 6.43
N THR A 77 8.38 -14.50 7.46
CA THR A 77 9.72 -14.73 8.00
C THR A 77 9.87 -16.14 8.55
N THR A 78 8.83 -16.70 9.18
CA THR A 78 8.88 -18.08 9.69
C THR A 78 8.91 -19.12 8.57
N LEU A 79 8.12 -18.92 7.50
CA LEU A 79 8.15 -19.79 6.31
C LEU A 79 9.51 -19.72 5.60
N GLN A 80 10.10 -18.53 5.49
CA GLN A 80 11.44 -18.35 4.93
C GLN A 80 12.53 -18.97 5.83
N ALA A 81 12.33 -19.00 7.14
CA ALA A 81 13.20 -19.68 8.09
C ALA A 81 13.09 -21.21 8.03
N GLY A 82 12.19 -21.75 7.19
CA GLY A 82 12.01 -23.18 6.97
C GLY A 82 10.90 -23.82 7.81
N LEU A 83 9.99 -23.02 8.38
CA LEU A 83 8.77 -23.56 8.99
C LEU A 83 7.91 -24.23 7.92
N HIS A 84 7.46 -25.45 8.18
CA HIS A 84 6.60 -26.18 7.25
C HIS A 84 5.16 -25.66 7.31
N PRO A 85 4.42 -25.52 6.19
CA PRO A 85 3.04 -25.01 6.17
C PRO A 85 2.06 -25.74 7.10
N SER A 86 2.24 -27.05 7.30
CA SER A 86 1.44 -27.84 8.24
C SER A 86 1.62 -27.46 9.71
N MET A 87 2.65 -26.67 10.04
CA MET A 87 2.90 -26.17 11.39
C MET A 87 2.23 -24.82 11.66
N LEU A 88 1.64 -24.18 10.63
CA LEU A 88 0.88 -22.95 10.79
C LEU A 88 -0.47 -23.22 11.46
N ASP A 89 -0.89 -22.30 12.31
CA ASP A 89 -2.23 -22.31 12.85
C ASP A 89 -3.29 -22.04 11.77
N VAL A 90 -4.53 -22.43 12.03
CA VAL A 90 -5.67 -22.17 11.15
C VAL A 90 -5.80 -20.67 10.85
N ASN A 91 -5.60 -19.80 11.85
CA ASN A 91 -5.69 -18.35 11.65
C ASN A 91 -4.58 -17.80 10.75
N GLU A 92 -3.37 -18.34 10.86
CA GLU A 92 -2.22 -17.94 10.03
C GLU A 92 -2.42 -18.35 8.58
N ARG A 93 -2.96 -19.56 8.35
CA ARG A 93 -3.33 -20.02 7.01
C ARG A 93 -4.41 -19.14 6.39
N LEU A 94 -5.44 -18.76 7.14
CA LEU A 94 -6.47 -17.84 6.68
C LEU A 94 -5.91 -16.46 6.32
N LEU A 95 -4.98 -15.93 7.12
CA LEU A 95 -4.32 -14.66 6.80
C LEU A 95 -3.52 -14.72 5.49
N LEU A 96 -2.83 -15.84 5.25
CA LEU A 96 -2.11 -16.05 4.00
C LEU A 96 -3.07 -16.24 2.81
N GLU A 97 -4.19 -16.95 3.00
CA GLU A 97 -5.24 -17.08 1.98
C GLU A 97 -5.89 -15.75 1.63
N ASP A 98 -6.16 -14.91 2.61
CA ASP A 98 -6.75 -13.57 2.40
C ASP A 98 -5.77 -12.64 1.65
N ASN A 99 -4.47 -12.76 1.91
CA ASN A 99 -3.46 -11.88 1.30
C ASN A 99 -2.95 -12.37 -0.07
N TYR A 100 -2.67 -13.67 -0.20
CA TYR A 100 -2.01 -14.28 -1.36
C TYR A 100 -2.94 -15.19 -2.17
N GLY A 101 -4.15 -15.47 -1.67
CA GLY A 101 -5.10 -16.41 -2.27
C GLY A 101 -4.92 -17.85 -1.79
N ILE A 102 -5.86 -18.72 -2.17
CA ILE A 102 -5.93 -20.14 -1.76
C ILE A 102 -4.64 -20.91 -2.10
N GLU A 103 -3.91 -20.50 -3.12
CA GLU A 103 -2.69 -21.17 -3.59
C GLU A 103 -1.38 -20.55 -3.05
N TRP A 104 -1.45 -19.81 -1.94
CA TRP A 104 -0.31 -19.12 -1.34
C TRP A 104 0.92 -20.03 -1.13
N TYR A 105 0.71 -21.29 -0.77
CA TYR A 105 1.76 -22.28 -0.49
C TYR A 105 2.71 -22.50 -1.68
N LYS A 106 2.27 -22.22 -2.91
CA LYS A 106 3.11 -22.30 -4.12
C LYS A 106 4.22 -21.25 -4.17
N ASN A 107 4.04 -20.11 -3.47
CA ASN A 107 5.05 -19.06 -3.40
C ASN A 107 6.30 -19.56 -2.64
N TRP A 108 6.08 -20.46 -1.68
CA TRP A 108 7.15 -21.08 -0.90
C TRP A 108 7.55 -22.47 -1.40
N GLY A 109 7.08 -22.89 -2.58
CA GLY A 109 7.49 -24.14 -3.20
C GLY A 109 6.89 -25.40 -2.59
N TYR A 110 5.79 -25.27 -1.84
CA TYR A 110 5.04 -26.39 -1.26
C TYR A 110 3.87 -26.81 -2.15
N VAL A 111 3.28 -27.96 -1.84
CA VAL A 111 2.05 -28.47 -2.47
C VAL A 111 0.86 -28.37 -1.50
N LYS A 112 -0.35 -28.64 -1.99
CA LYS A 112 -1.55 -28.49 -1.16
C LYS A 112 -1.56 -29.48 0.02
N GLU A 113 -1.00 -30.66 -0.23
CA GLU A 113 -0.86 -31.73 0.74
C GLU A 113 0.04 -31.31 1.92
N ASP A 114 0.99 -30.39 1.69
CA ASP A 114 1.88 -29.85 2.72
C ASP A 114 1.17 -29.00 3.78
N LEU A 115 -0.10 -28.65 3.56
CA LEU A 115 -0.92 -27.95 4.55
C LEU A 115 -1.35 -28.85 5.70
N ASP A 116 -1.41 -30.17 5.49
CA ASP A 116 -1.87 -31.13 6.48
C ASP A 116 -0.79 -32.19 6.81
N ASP A 117 -0.04 -32.66 5.81
CA ASP A 117 0.99 -33.69 5.95
C ASP A 117 2.33 -33.22 5.37
N ILE A 118 3.46 -33.63 5.95
CA ILE A 118 4.78 -33.25 5.40
C ILE A 118 5.10 -34.12 4.17
N VAL A 119 4.97 -33.56 2.97
CA VAL A 119 5.24 -34.23 1.69
C VAL A 119 6.54 -33.69 1.06
N THR A 120 6.74 -32.38 1.10
CA THR A 120 7.87 -31.69 0.47
C THR A 120 9.01 -31.48 1.47
N LEU A 121 10.08 -32.27 1.33
CA LEU A 121 11.27 -32.19 2.20
C LEU A 121 12.30 -31.12 1.76
N ASN A 122 12.25 -30.69 0.49
CA ASN A 122 13.16 -29.68 -0.07
C ASN A 122 12.36 -28.70 -0.94
N PRO A 123 11.68 -27.71 -0.33
CA PRO A 123 10.96 -26.68 -1.06
C PRO A 123 11.94 -25.77 -1.82
N VAL A 124 11.58 -25.41 -3.05
CA VAL A 124 12.31 -24.41 -3.84
C VAL A 124 11.54 -23.10 -3.77
N PHE A 125 12.05 -22.15 -2.99
CA PHE A 125 11.46 -20.82 -2.88
C PHE A 125 11.53 -20.11 -4.23
N LYS A 126 10.38 -19.68 -4.75
CA LYS A 126 10.36 -18.74 -5.86
C LYS A 126 10.69 -17.38 -5.27
N ASN A 127 11.93 -16.94 -5.42
CA ASN A 127 12.29 -15.56 -5.11
C ASN A 127 11.37 -14.66 -5.95
N SER A 128 10.39 -14.01 -5.32
CA SER A 128 9.71 -12.90 -5.97
C SER A 128 10.76 -11.81 -6.08
N GLU A 129 11.19 -11.50 -7.30
CA GLU A 129 11.93 -10.27 -7.57
C GLU A 129 11.05 -9.12 -7.06
N MET A 130 11.42 -8.58 -5.90
CA MET A 130 10.94 -7.30 -5.37
C MET A 130 11.75 -6.17 -5.99
#